data_AF-A0A317IM22-F1
#
_entry.id   AF-A0A317IM22-F1
#
_cell.length_a   1.000
_cell.length_b   1.000
_cell.length_c   1.000
_cell.angle_alpha   90.00
_cell.angle_beta   90.00
_cell.angle_gamma   90.00
#
_symmetry.space_group_name_H-M   'P 1'
#
loop_
_entity.id
_entity.type
_entity.pdbx_description
1 polymer ?
#
loop_
_entity_poly.entity_id
_entity_poly.type
_entity_poly.pdbx_seq_one_letter_code
_entity_poly.pdbx_strand_id
1 'polypeptide(L)'
;MTAERVTNCWGADLLIGVASDSRVFLPAALVSRDDGGRNHQIVIPFDSTVNLVVFSPQFQLSSGGVPLPRATTKIPIRAPSGSQPPTVTLQVMGRNAL
;
A
#
# COMPACT_ATOMS: atom_id res chain seq x y z
N MET A 1 16.43 -19.32 -33.67
CA MET A 1 15.39 -19.63 -32.66
C MET A 1 16.07 -19.74 -31.31
N THR A 2 15.95 -18.71 -30.46
CA THR A 2 16.17 -18.85 -29.02
C THR A 2 15.27 -17.83 -28.34
N ALA A 3 14.07 -18.27 -27.95
CA ALA A 3 13.19 -17.47 -27.11
C ALA A 3 13.76 -17.53 -25.69
N GLU A 4 14.29 -16.41 -25.22
CA GLU A 4 14.66 -16.24 -23.82
C GLU A 4 13.38 -16.39 -22.99
N ARG A 5 13.34 -17.39 -22.11
CA ARG A 5 12.23 -17.55 -21.16
C ARG A 5 12.26 -16.34 -20.25
N VAL A 6 11.47 -15.32 -20.57
CA VAL A 6 11.01 -14.34 -19.60
C VAL A 6 10.27 -15.15 -18.56
N THR A 7 10.96 -15.45 -17.47
CA THR A 7 10.36 -16.02 -16.29
C THR A 7 9.43 -14.94 -15.80
N ASN A 8 8.15 -15.09 -16.11
CA ASN A 8 7.09 -14.22 -15.64
C ASN A 8 7.15 -14.33 -14.10
N CYS A 9 7.88 -13.44 -13.44
CA CYS A 9 7.85 -13.31 -12.01
C CYS A 9 6.41 -12.95 -11.70
N TRP A 10 5.66 -13.90 -11.12
CA TRP A 10 4.32 -13.64 -10.62
C TRP A 10 4.47 -12.43 -9.70
N GLY A 11 3.96 -11.29 -10.14
CA GLY A 11 4.16 -10.03 -9.47
C GLY A 11 3.79 -10.21 -8.01
N ALA A 12 4.66 -9.78 -7.12
CA ALA A 12 4.26 -9.60 -5.75
C ALA A 12 3.22 -8.49 -5.69
N ASP A 13 1.96 -8.87 -5.82
CA ASP A 13 0.88 -7.89 -5.90
C ASP A 13 0.70 -7.27 -4.51
N LEU A 14 1.13 -6.02 -4.37
CA LEU A 14 0.77 -5.18 -3.24
C LEU A 14 -0.40 -4.30 -3.67
N LEU A 15 -1.56 -4.51 -3.06
CA LEU A 15 -2.73 -3.68 -3.29
C LEU A 15 -2.75 -2.57 -2.24
N ILE A 16 -2.67 -1.33 -2.71
CA ILE A 16 -2.82 -0.12 -1.92
C ILE A 16 -4.01 0.65 -2.48
N GLY A 17 -4.96 1.01 -1.62
CA GLY A 17 -6.07 1.87 -1.98
C GLY A 17 -6.50 2.77 -0.83
N VAL A 18 -7.41 3.70 -1.10
CA VAL A 18 -7.96 4.58 -0.08
C VAL A 18 -9.46 4.35 0.01
N ALA A 19 -9.96 4.11 1.21
CA ALA A 19 -11.38 4.05 1.50
C ALA A 19 -11.76 5.21 2.42
N SER A 20 -12.78 5.98 2.03
CA SER A 20 -13.46 6.88 2.98
C SER A 20 -14.58 6.12 3.70
N ASP A 21 -15.12 6.70 4.77
CA ASP A 21 -16.23 6.11 5.55
C ASP A 21 -17.49 5.83 4.70
N SER A 22 -17.57 6.41 3.49
CA SER A 22 -18.60 6.12 2.49
C SER A 22 -18.53 4.71 1.87
N ARG A 23 -17.65 3.82 2.33
CA ARG A 23 -17.44 2.43 1.84
C ARG A 23 -16.95 2.34 0.39
N VAL A 24 -16.63 3.46 -0.26
CA VAL A 24 -16.09 3.48 -1.62
C VAL A 24 -14.58 3.23 -1.56
N PHE A 25 -14.13 2.11 -2.13
CA PHE A 25 -12.72 1.91 -2.45
C PHE A 25 -12.38 2.78 -3.66
N LEU A 26 -11.59 3.80 -3.44
CA LEU A 26 -11.03 4.61 -4.50
C LEU A 26 -9.60 4.09 -4.75
N PRO A 27 -9.25 3.71 -5.99
CA PRO A 27 -7.87 3.49 -6.35
C PRO A 27 -7.09 4.74 -5.96
N ALA A 28 -6.06 4.57 -5.13
CA ALA A 28 -5.29 5.72 -4.69
C ALA A 28 -4.60 6.32 -5.93
N ALA A 29 -4.91 7.58 -6.25
CA ALA A 29 -4.25 8.27 -7.34
C ALA A 29 -2.76 8.41 -7.00
N LEU A 30 -1.93 7.65 -7.71
CA LEU A 30 -0.49 7.65 -7.54
C LEU A 30 0.08 8.93 -8.13
N VAL A 31 0.62 9.79 -7.27
CA VAL A 31 1.21 11.08 -7.67
C VAL A 31 2.64 10.89 -8.17
N SER A 32 3.37 9.94 -7.59
CA SER A 32 4.72 9.58 -7.99
C SER A 32 5.07 8.17 -7.52
N ARG A 33 6.02 7.56 -8.23
CA ARG A 33 6.78 6.38 -7.80
C ARG A 33 8.26 6.74 -7.90
N ASP A 34 9.07 6.24 -6.97
CA ASP A 34 10.52 6.28 -7.17
C ASP A 34 10.94 5.27 -8.26
N ASP A 35 12.15 5.40 -8.81
CA ASP A 35 12.66 4.49 -9.85
C ASP A 35 12.66 3.01 -9.41
N GLY A 36 12.58 2.76 -8.10
CA GLY A 36 12.47 1.42 -7.51
C GLY A 36 11.04 0.92 -7.28
N GLY A 37 10.00 1.74 -7.49
CA GLY A 37 8.59 1.39 -7.28
C GLY A 37 8.22 1.03 -5.84
N ARG A 38 9.01 1.48 -4.86
CA ARG A 38 8.84 1.18 -3.42
C ARG A 38 8.15 2.31 -2.68
N ASN A 39 8.36 3.53 -3.13
CA ASN A 39 7.70 4.70 -2.58
C ASN A 39 6.50 5.08 -3.44
N HIS A 40 5.38 5.35 -2.78
CA HIS A 40 4.11 5.69 -3.42
C HIS A 40 3.54 6.93 -2.75
N GLN A 41 3.21 7.95 -3.53
CA GLN A 41 2.50 9.13 -3.03
C GLN A 41 1.04 9.08 -3.45
N ILE A 42 0.14 9.37 -2.51
CA ILE A 42 -1.30 9.34 -2.72
C ILE A 42 -1.93 10.66 -2.29
N VAL A 43 -2.99 11.08 -2.98
CA VAL A 43 -3.74 12.30 -2.62
C VAL A 43 -4.86 11.93 -1.65
N ILE A 44 -4.97 12.69 -0.55
CA ILE A 44 -6.07 12.60 0.40
C ILE A 44 -6.61 14.00 0.72
N PRO A 45 -7.90 14.18 1.04
CA PRO A 45 -8.42 15.47 1.47
C PRO A 45 -7.78 15.91 2.79
N PHE A 46 -7.44 17.20 2.90
CA PHE A 46 -6.97 17.76 4.17
C PHE A 46 -8.07 17.72 5.24
N ASP A 47 -7.62 17.68 6.49
CA ASP A 47 -8.44 17.72 7.71
C ASP A 47 -9.46 16.60 7.86
N SER A 48 -9.45 15.63 6.95
CA SER A 48 -10.33 14.47 6.92
C SER A 48 -9.57 13.19 7.27
N THR A 49 -10.22 12.30 8.02
CA THR A 49 -9.69 10.94 8.25
C THR A 49 -10.07 10.06 7.07
N VAL A 50 -9.08 9.39 6.47
CA VAL A 50 -9.28 8.38 5.42
C VAL A 50 -8.61 7.07 5.84
N ASN A 51 -9.11 5.94 5.36
CA ASN A 51 -8.52 4.63 5.64
C ASN A 51 -7.65 4.19 4.47
N LEU A 52 -6.35 4.07 4.70
CA LEU A 52 -5.45 3.39 3.76
C LEU A 52 -5.72 1.88 3.85
N VAL A 53 -6.16 1.31 2.73
CA VAL A 53 -6.43 -0.11 2.59
C VAL A 53 -5.20 -0.79 2.02
N VAL A 54 -4.64 -1.73 2.77
CA VAL A 54 -3.44 -2.46 2.40
C VAL A 54 -3.74 -3.95 2.39
N PHE A 55 -3.37 -4.61 1.30
CA PHE A 55 -3.45 -6.06 1.18
C PHE A 55 -2.29 -6.60 0.33
N SER A 56 -1.69 -7.70 0.77
CA SER A 56 -0.77 -8.48 -0.05
C SER A 56 -1.10 -9.97 0.10
N PRO A 57 -1.36 -10.69 -1.00
CA PRO A 57 -1.59 -12.13 -0.95
C PRO A 57 -0.28 -12.90 -0.70
N GLN A 58 0.86 -12.39 -1.17
CA GLN A 58 2.13 -13.12 -1.16
C GLN A 58 3.04 -12.80 0.03
N PHE A 59 2.90 -11.61 0.62
CA PHE A 59 3.82 -11.15 1.66
C PHE A 59 3.13 -10.84 2.98
N GLN A 60 3.83 -11.19 4.06
CA GLN A 60 3.50 -10.77 5.40
C GLN A 60 4.06 -9.36 5.60
N LEU A 61 3.18 -8.39 5.84
CA LEU A 61 3.55 -6.99 6.04
C LEU A 61 3.60 -6.65 7.53
N SER A 62 4.36 -5.62 7.88
CA SER A 62 4.29 -4.93 9.17
C SER A 62 4.25 -3.42 9.02
N SER A 63 3.69 -2.75 10.02
CA SER A 63 3.67 -1.30 10.16
C SER A 63 4.25 -0.94 11.53
N GLY A 64 5.30 -0.13 11.56
CA GLY A 64 5.96 0.27 12.81
C GLY A 64 6.48 -0.92 13.64
N GLY A 65 6.89 -2.01 12.98
CA GLY A 65 7.35 -3.24 13.63
C GLY A 65 6.24 -4.20 14.07
N VAL A 66 4.96 -3.82 13.93
CA VAL A 66 3.82 -4.69 14.26
C VAL A 66 3.34 -5.43 13.00
N PRO A 67 3.31 -6.77 13.00
CA PRO A 67 2.79 -7.54 11.88
C PRO A 67 1.32 -7.19 11.60
N LEU A 68 0.99 -6.93 10.34
CA LEU A 68 -0.39 -6.74 9.90
C LEU A 68 -1.08 -8.08 9.74
N PRO A 69 -2.41 -8.17 9.96
CA PRO A 69 -3.17 -9.35 9.61
C PRO A 69 -2.99 -9.73 8.13
N ARG A 70 -3.11 -11.03 7.81
CA ARG A 70 -3.14 -11.51 6.41
C ARG A 70 -4.40 -11.09 5.64
N ALA A 71 -5.38 -10.54 6.34
CA ALA A 71 -6.58 -9.96 5.76
C ALA A 71 -6.34 -8.48 5.41
N THR A 72 -7.26 -7.91 4.64
CA THR A 72 -7.31 -6.48 4.34
C THR A 72 -7.17 -5.64 5.61
N THR A 73 -6.13 -4.82 5.68
CA THR A 73 -5.87 -3.94 6.82
C THR A 73 -6.27 -2.52 6.46
N LYS A 74 -6.93 -1.83 7.39
CA LYS A 74 -7.27 -0.40 7.29
C LYS A 74 -6.40 0.39 8.26
N ILE A 75 -5.59 1.31 7.74
CA ILE A 75 -4.75 2.21 8.53
C ILE A 75 -5.37 3.60 8.44
N PRO A 76 -5.87 4.19 9.54
CA PRO A 76 -6.45 5.53 9.52
C PRO A 76 -5.35 6.57 9.34
N ILE A 77 -5.55 7.46 8.37
CA ILE A 77 -4.63 8.54 8.01
C ILE A 77 -5.39 9.86 8.05
N ARG A 78 -4.78 10.87 8.65
CA ARG A 78 -5.27 12.25 8.63
C ARG A 78 -4.10 13.18 8.34
N ALA A 79 -4.26 14.06 7.36
CA ALA A 79 -3.31 15.13 7.08
C ALA A 79 -3.95 16.46 7.48
N PRO A 80 -3.53 17.08 8.62
CA PRO A 80 -3.96 18.43 8.96
C PRO A 80 -3.51 19.42 7.90
N SER A 81 -4.34 20.41 7.58
CA SER A 81 -3.93 21.50 6.69
C SER A 81 -2.72 22.26 7.25
N GLY A 82 -1.79 22.64 6.38
CA GLY A 82 -0.55 23.34 6.76
C GLY A 82 0.52 22.49 7.46
N SER A 83 0.29 21.19 7.63
CA SER A 83 1.27 20.25 8.22
C SER A 83 1.86 19.31 7.16
N GLN A 84 3.02 18.74 7.44
CA GLN A 84 3.59 17.69 6.58
C GLN A 84 2.67 16.46 6.59
N PRO A 85 2.29 15.92 5.41
CA PRO A 85 1.48 14.71 5.35
C PRO A 85 2.15 13.52 6.03
N PRO A 86 1.38 12.67 6.74
CA PRO A 86 1.94 11.49 7.40
C PRO A 86 2.51 10.51 6.37
N THR A 87 3.66 9.92 6.69
CA THR A 87 4.26 8.83 5.91
C THR A 87 3.91 7.49 6.55
N VAL A 88 3.40 6.56 5.76
CA VAL A 88 3.15 5.17 6.20
C VAL A 88 4.24 4.28 5.64
N THR A 89 5.00 3.64 6.53
CA THR A 89 6.03 2.69 6.15
C THR A 89 5.56 1.26 6.39
N LEU A 90 5.48 0.49 5.31
CA LEU A 90 5.20 -0.93 5.35
C LEU A 90 6.48 -1.72 5.12
N GLN A 91 6.76 -2.69 5.98
CA GLN A 91 7.92 -3.57 5.84
C GLN A 91 7.46 -4.97 5.45
N VAL A 92 8.18 -5.57 4.50
CA VAL A 92 7.99 -6.99 4.16
C VAL A 92 8.75 -7.81 5.20
N MET A 93 8.02 -8.60 5.99
CA MET A 93 8.60 -9.48 7.00
C MET A 93 8.93 -10.87 6.44
N GLY A 94 8.32 -11.26 5.33
CA GLY A 94 8.50 -12.56 4.72
C GLY A 94 7.36 -12.92 3.77
N ARG A 95 7.35 -14.17 3.33
CA ARG A 95 6.23 -14.72 2.54
C ARG A 95 5.08 -15.13 3.44
N ASN A 96 3.85 -14.95 2.96
CA ASN A 96 2.70 -15.64 3.53
C ASN A 96 2.86 -17.14 3.28
N ALA A 97 2.96 -17.94 4.33
CA ALA A 97 2.86 -19.39 4.21
C ALA A 97 1.39 -19.75 3.91
N LEU A 98 1.16 -20.53 2.86
CA LEU A 98 -0.15 -21.11 2.53
C LEU A 98 -0.69 -21.94 3.70
#